data_AF-A0AA35RMG1-F1
#
_entry.id   AF-A0AA35RMG1-F1
#
_cell.length_a   1.000
_cell.length_b   1.000
_cell.length_c   1.000
_cell.angle_alpha   90.00
_cell.angle_beta   90.00
_cell.angle_gamma   90.00
#
_symmetry.space_group_name_H-M   'P 1'
#
loop_
_entity.id
_entity.type
_entity.pdbx_description
1 polymer ?
#
loop_
_entity_poly.entity_id
_entity_poly.type
_entity_poly.pdbx_seq_one_letter_code
_entity_poly.pdbx_strand_id
1 'polypeptide(L)'
;MTPSCDFYREMMQCSSGLRDPGQTAFRNNICGKLSSRQFQVGGLSEGQRVNLTQHMMPRHPHQQIDFYRARVFCGTYNRDGSMFISAVQVYVCNVYGEEENHYSLDLRPDTLDRFCVFSLRFSSDDKELITAYVSTYIPTQPSDK
;
A
#
# COMPACT_ATOMS: atom_id res chain seq x y z
N MET A 1 15.87 15.06 39.28
CA MET A 1 15.96 16.36 38.58
C MET A 1 15.29 16.20 37.23
N THR A 2 14.19 16.90 36.97
CA THR A 2 13.54 16.96 35.66
C THR A 2 14.23 18.02 34.80
N PRO A 3 14.58 17.75 33.53
CA PRO A 3 15.19 18.76 32.66
C PRO A 3 14.23 19.93 32.42
N SER A 4 14.79 21.14 32.25
CA SER A 4 13.99 22.34 31.95
C SER A 4 13.46 22.33 30.51
N CYS A 5 12.40 23.08 30.23
CA CYS A 5 11.88 23.26 28.87
C CYS A 5 12.95 23.79 27.89
N ASP A 6 13.88 24.62 28.38
CA ASP A 6 14.96 25.20 27.56
C ASP A 6 15.95 24.13 27.08
N PHE A 7 16.25 23.14 27.92
CA PHE A 7 17.10 22.01 27.56
C PHE A 7 16.51 21.21 26.38
N TYR A 8 15.21 20.91 26.43
CA TYR A 8 14.53 20.22 25.34
C TYR A 8 14.47 21.04 24.05
N ARG A 9 14.35 22.38 24.18
CA ARG A 9 14.32 23.29 23.04
C ARG A 9 15.65 23.34 22.30
N GLU A 10 16.76 23.48 23.02
CA GLU A 10 18.10 23.46 22.44
C GLU A 10 18.43 22.12 21.79
N MET A 11 18.07 21.02 22.46
CA MET A 11 18.26 19.67 21.92
C MET A 11 17.51 19.48 20.58
N MET A 12 16.28 19.98 20.49
CA MET A 12 15.48 19.90 19.25
C MET A 12 16.04 20.81 18.15
N GLN A 13 16.60 21.97 18.48
CA GLN A 13 17.25 22.87 17.51
C GLN A 13 18.54 22.27 16.94
N CYS A 14 19.35 21.63 17.79
CA CYS A 14 20.55 20.92 17.35
C CYS A 14 20.19 19.74 16.43
N SER A 15 19.20 18.94 16.85
CA SER A 15 18.76 17.75 16.09
C SER A 15 18.05 18.08 14.77
N SER A 16 17.58 19.32 14.61
CA SER A 16 16.94 19.81 13.39
C SER A 16 17.89 20.57 12.47
N GLY A 17 19.17 20.75 12.83
CA GLY A 17 20.10 21.54 12.03
C GLY A 17 19.68 23.01 11.89
N LEU A 18 18.91 23.55 12.84
CA LEU A 18 18.41 24.92 12.85
C LEU A 18 19.17 25.83 13.83
N ARG A 19 20.34 25.37 14.31
CA ARG A 19 21.14 26.09 15.31
C ARG A 19 21.77 27.37 14.75
N ASP A 20 22.14 27.35 13.47
CA ASP A 20 22.85 28.46 12.84
C ASP A 20 21.89 29.31 11.98
N PRO A 21 21.81 30.64 12.20
CA PRO A 21 21.03 31.53 11.38
C PRO A 21 21.50 31.47 9.92
N GLY A 22 20.64 30.99 9.02
CA GLY A 22 20.93 30.90 7.58
C GLY A 22 21.05 29.47 7.03
N GLN A 23 21.11 28.43 7.88
CA GLN A 23 20.96 27.06 7.40
C GLN A 23 19.51 26.76 7.03
N THR A 24 19.28 26.31 5.80
CA THR A 24 17.99 25.74 5.41
C THR A 24 17.90 24.34 5.98
N ALA A 25 16.84 24.07 6.74
CA ALA A 25 16.58 22.74 7.26
C ALA A 25 16.59 21.70 6.14
N PHE A 26 17.17 20.53 6.42
CA PHE A 26 17.11 19.38 5.51
C PHE A 26 15.67 19.12 5.04
N ARG A 27 15.51 18.75 3.77
CA ARG A 27 14.22 18.25 3.26
C ARG A 27 13.77 17.10 4.17
N ASN A 28 12.55 17.20 4.69
CA ASN A 28 11.97 16.24 5.64
C ASN A 28 12.66 16.14 7.00
N ASN A 29 13.16 17.26 7.49
CA ASN A 29 13.57 17.40 8.88
C ASN A 29 12.42 17.14 9.87
N ILE A 30 12.34 15.89 10.36
CA ILE A 30 11.33 15.44 11.32
C ILE A 30 11.43 16.24 12.61
N CYS A 31 12.64 16.47 13.12
CA CYS A 31 12.88 17.24 14.35
C CYS A 31 12.33 18.68 14.22
N GLY A 32 12.57 19.34 13.09
CA GLY A 32 12.04 20.69 12.82
C GLY A 32 10.53 20.73 12.62
N LYS A 33 9.95 19.68 12.03
CA LYS A 33 8.48 19.53 11.92
C LYS A 33 7.84 19.22 13.28
N LEU A 34 8.51 18.46 14.14
CA LEU A 34 8.06 18.16 15.52
C LEU A 34 8.19 19.38 16.45
N SER A 35 9.25 20.18 16.32
CA SER A 35 9.40 21.42 17.10
C SER A 35 8.34 22.45 16.71
N SER A 36 8.07 22.60 15.41
CA SER A 36 7.00 23.49 14.92
C SER A 36 5.62 23.05 15.39
N ARG A 37 5.44 21.74 15.62
CA ARG A 37 4.21 21.15 16.15
C ARG A 37 3.83 21.65 17.55
N GLN A 38 4.80 22.11 18.35
CA GLN A 38 4.52 22.68 19.68
C GLN A 38 3.81 24.04 19.60
N PHE A 39 3.92 24.75 18.47
CA PHE A 39 3.37 26.09 18.26
C PHE A 39 2.28 26.13 17.17
N GLN A 40 2.06 25.03 16.44
CA GLN A 40 1.00 24.92 15.43
C GLN A 40 -0.26 24.24 15.99
N VAL A 41 -1.39 24.92 15.87
CA VAL A 41 -2.72 24.33 16.07
C VAL A 41 -3.02 23.42 14.87
N GLY A 42 -3.25 22.13 15.11
CA GLY A 42 -3.64 21.16 14.06
C GLY A 42 -2.56 20.15 13.63
N GLY A 43 -1.33 20.23 14.16
CA GLY A 43 -0.30 19.23 13.92
C GLY A 43 0.21 19.15 12.47
N LEU A 44 0.65 17.96 12.03
CA LEU A 44 1.16 17.75 10.66
C LEU A 44 -0.01 17.61 9.69
N SER A 45 0.07 18.27 8.54
CA SER A 45 -0.88 18.08 7.44
C SER A 45 -0.80 16.67 6.86
N GLU A 46 -1.87 16.20 6.22
CA GLU A 46 -1.89 14.89 5.54
C GLU A 46 -0.73 14.74 4.55
N GLY A 47 -0.47 15.77 3.73
CA GLY A 47 0.66 15.78 2.80
C GLY A 47 2.02 15.68 3.49
N GLN A 48 2.19 16.32 4.66
CA GLN A 48 3.42 16.19 5.45
C GLN A 48 3.58 14.80 6.04
N ARG A 49 2.50 14.15 6.49
CA ARG A 49 2.52 12.78 7.02
C ARG A 49 2.92 11.79 5.93
N VAL A 50 2.23 11.83 4.79
CA VAL A 50 2.54 10.98 3.62
C VAL A 50 3.99 11.17 3.18
N ASN A 51 4.46 12.42 3.10
CA ASN A 51 5.81 12.68 2.63
C ASN A 51 6.90 12.14 3.57
N LEU A 52 6.63 12.10 4.88
CA LEU A 52 7.50 11.49 5.88
C LEU A 52 7.47 9.95 5.83
N THR A 53 6.31 9.35 5.59
CA THR A 53 6.14 7.88 5.66
C THR A 53 6.39 7.16 4.35
N GLN A 54 6.28 7.82 3.19
CA GLN A 54 6.38 7.18 1.86
C GLN A 54 7.73 6.49 1.58
N HIS A 55 8.80 6.88 2.28
CA HIS A 55 10.13 6.28 2.14
C HIS A 55 10.41 5.17 3.17
N MET A 56 9.44 4.90 4.05
CA MET A 56 9.56 3.88 5.08
C MET A 56 8.95 2.59 4.54
N MET A 57 9.78 1.60 4.23
CA MET A 57 9.33 0.23 4.07
C MET A 57 9.25 -0.43 5.46
N PRO A 58 8.19 -1.21 5.77
CA PRO A 58 8.14 -1.99 7.00
C PRO A 58 9.38 -2.88 7.11
N ARG A 59 10.19 -2.70 8.15
CA ARG A 59 11.45 -3.46 8.36
C ARG A 59 11.25 -4.86 8.98
N HIS A 60 10.01 -5.33 9.11
CA HIS A 60 9.77 -6.66 9.65
C HIS A 60 10.13 -7.72 8.61
N PRO A 61 10.70 -8.87 9.02
CA PRO A 61 10.90 -9.98 8.10
C PRO A 61 9.57 -10.31 7.43
N HIS A 62 9.58 -10.35 6.10
CA HIS A 62 8.39 -10.71 5.34
C HIS A 62 8.04 -12.15 5.72
N GLN A 63 6.88 -12.31 6.37
CA GLN A 63 6.32 -13.62 6.60
C GLN A 63 5.85 -14.16 5.25
N GLN A 64 6.28 -15.36 4.91
CA GLN A 64 5.69 -16.06 3.79
C GLN A 64 4.26 -16.43 4.18
N ILE A 65 3.29 -15.83 3.48
CA ILE A 65 1.87 -16.04 3.74
C ILE A 65 1.39 -17.32 3.03
N ASP A 66 1.96 -17.65 1.86
CA ASP A 66 1.48 -18.78 1.05
C ASP A 66 2.49 -19.27 -0.01
N PHE A 67 2.21 -20.41 -0.65
CA PHE A 67 2.91 -20.96 -1.81
C PHE A 67 1.99 -21.04 -3.03
N TYR A 68 2.32 -20.32 -4.11
CA TYR A 68 1.58 -20.37 -5.36
C TYR A 68 2.29 -21.23 -6.40
N ARG A 69 1.54 -22.05 -7.14
CA ARG A 69 2.06 -22.81 -8.30
C ARG A 69 2.40 -21.92 -9.50
N ALA A 70 1.84 -20.71 -9.55
CA ALA A 70 2.04 -19.73 -10.61
C ALA A 70 2.62 -18.42 -10.06
N ARG A 71 3.31 -17.66 -10.91
CA ARG A 71 3.83 -16.33 -10.53
C ARG A 71 2.68 -15.33 -10.38
N VAL A 72 2.57 -14.67 -9.24
CA VAL A 72 1.60 -13.59 -9.01
C VAL A 72 2.07 -12.30 -9.69
N PHE A 73 1.23 -11.71 -10.55
CA PHE A 73 1.53 -10.41 -11.20
C PHE A 73 0.90 -9.23 -10.48
N CYS A 74 -0.32 -9.40 -9.94
CA CYS A 74 -1.01 -8.37 -9.17
C CYS A 74 -1.80 -9.02 -8.02
N GLY A 75 -2.00 -8.25 -6.95
CA GLY A 75 -2.77 -8.67 -5.80
C GLY A 75 -3.14 -7.50 -4.89
N THR A 76 -4.17 -7.69 -4.07
CA THR A 76 -4.63 -6.70 -3.09
C THR A 76 -5.09 -7.40 -1.83
N TYR A 77 -5.04 -6.65 -0.74
CA TYR A 77 -5.77 -7.00 0.47
C TYR A 77 -7.19 -6.42 0.43
N ASN A 78 -8.11 -7.06 1.14
CA ASN A 78 -9.37 -6.45 1.54
C ASN A 78 -9.13 -5.37 2.61
N ARG A 79 -10.19 -4.65 3.03
CA ARG A 79 -10.06 -3.48 3.91
C ARG A 79 -9.43 -3.79 5.27
N ASP A 80 -9.80 -4.91 5.88
CA ASP A 80 -9.29 -5.31 7.20
C ASP A 80 -7.95 -6.06 7.13
N GLY A 81 -7.50 -6.42 5.92
CA GLY A 81 -6.26 -7.14 5.68
C GLY A 81 -6.33 -8.62 6.03
N SER A 82 -7.51 -9.18 6.30
CA SER A 82 -7.69 -10.61 6.59
C SER A 82 -7.61 -11.48 5.34
N MET A 83 -7.85 -10.92 4.17
CA MET A 83 -7.81 -11.65 2.90
C MET A 83 -6.84 -10.98 1.94
N PHE A 84 -6.04 -11.81 1.27
CA PHE A 84 -5.25 -11.40 0.11
C PHE A 84 -5.78 -12.12 -1.13
N ILE A 85 -5.90 -11.37 -2.22
CA ILE A 85 -6.32 -11.88 -3.51
C ILE A 85 -5.22 -11.61 -4.53
N SER A 86 -4.83 -12.64 -5.30
CA SER A 86 -3.91 -12.52 -6.43
C SER A 86 -4.59 -12.90 -7.73
N ALA A 87 -4.30 -12.23 -8.85
CA ALA A 87 -4.88 -12.57 -10.15
C ALA A 87 -3.86 -13.16 -11.14
N VAL A 88 -4.02 -14.46 -11.37
CA VAL A 88 -3.57 -15.23 -12.56
C VAL A 88 -4.63 -16.29 -12.86
N GLN A 89 -5.00 -17.01 -11.82
CA GLN A 89 -6.31 -17.58 -11.53
C GLN A 89 -6.65 -16.91 -10.19
N VAL A 90 -7.81 -16.31 -10.00
CA VAL A 90 -8.00 -15.46 -8.81
C VAL A 90 -7.95 -16.32 -7.55
N TYR A 91 -6.85 -16.26 -6.80
CA TYR A 91 -6.65 -17.05 -5.58
C TYR A 91 -6.94 -16.16 -4.38
N VAL A 92 -7.88 -16.57 -3.54
CA VAL A 92 -8.14 -15.96 -2.23
C VAL A 92 -7.39 -16.76 -1.17
N CYS A 93 -6.58 -16.09 -0.35
CA CYS A 93 -5.98 -16.69 0.84
C CYS A 93 -6.33 -15.88 2.10
N ASN A 94 -6.53 -16.60 3.21
CA ASN A 94 -6.72 -16.02 4.52
C ASN A 94 -5.35 -15.72 5.14
N VAL A 95 -5.13 -14.47 5.54
CA VAL A 95 -3.85 -13.98 6.06
C VAL A 95 -3.61 -14.43 7.51
N TYR A 96 -4.68 -14.68 8.26
CA TYR A 96 -4.62 -15.02 9.70
C TYR A 96 -5.23 -16.38 10.04
N GLY A 97 -5.72 -17.12 9.04
CA GLY A 97 -6.33 -18.43 9.25
C GLY A 97 -5.30 -19.55 9.36
N GLU A 98 -5.63 -20.60 10.10
CA GLU A 98 -4.81 -21.83 10.20
C GLU A 98 -4.99 -22.77 9.00
N GLU A 99 -6.00 -22.55 8.15
CA GLU A 99 -6.31 -23.41 7.01
C GLU A 99 -5.77 -22.84 5.68
N GLU A 100 -5.00 -23.65 4.95
CA GLU A 100 -4.54 -23.42 3.56
C GLU A 100 -5.70 -23.52 2.55
N ASN A 101 -6.76 -22.74 2.73
CA ASN A 101 -7.90 -22.74 1.81
C ASN A 101 -7.61 -21.79 0.64
N HIS A 102 -7.16 -22.36 -0.49
CA HIS A 102 -7.02 -21.66 -1.76
C HIS A 102 -8.32 -21.75 -2.55
N TYR A 103 -9.06 -20.65 -2.63
CA TYR A 103 -10.23 -20.59 -3.51
C TYR A 103 -9.82 -19.99 -4.85
N SER A 104 -9.92 -20.79 -5.91
CA SER A 104 -9.84 -20.28 -7.28
C SER A 104 -11.20 -19.70 -7.66
N LEU A 105 -11.28 -18.38 -7.78
CA LEU A 105 -12.43 -17.73 -8.41
C LEU A 105 -12.32 -17.98 -9.92
N ASP A 106 -13.31 -18.71 -10.41
CA ASP A 106 -13.40 -19.16 -11.77
C ASP A 106 -13.86 -18.01 -12.67
N LEU A 107 -12.92 -17.18 -13.07
CA LEU A 107 -13.10 -16.20 -14.12
C LEU A 107 -13.20 -16.96 -15.45
N ARG A 108 -14.38 -17.53 -15.75
CA ARG A 108 -14.70 -18.05 -17.08
C ARG A 108 -15.15 -16.88 -17.95
N PRO A 109 -14.28 -16.25 -18.77
CA PRO A 109 -14.82 -15.54 -19.91
C PRO A 109 -15.55 -16.55 -20.78
N ASP A 110 -16.75 -16.22 -21.26
CA ASP A 110 -17.51 -17.06 -22.21
C ASP A 110 -16.77 -17.24 -23.56
N THR A 111 -15.61 -16.61 -23.72
CA THR A 111 -14.73 -16.72 -24.88
C THR A 111 -13.59 -17.70 -24.62
N LEU A 112 -13.28 -18.55 -25.60
CA LEU A 112 -12.17 -19.53 -25.59
C LEU A 112 -10.76 -18.88 -25.55
N ASP A 113 -10.68 -17.58 -25.27
CA ASP A 113 -9.48 -16.78 -25.42
C ASP A 113 -8.66 -16.68 -24.13
N ARG A 114 -7.36 -16.46 -24.32
CA ARG A 114 -6.47 -16.12 -23.20
C ARG A 114 -6.86 -14.74 -22.68
N PHE A 115 -7.00 -14.63 -21.37
CA PHE A 115 -7.16 -13.36 -20.68
C PHE A 115 -6.10 -13.19 -19.59
N CYS A 116 -5.74 -11.95 -19.30
CA CYS A 116 -4.80 -11.62 -18.23
C CYS A 116 -5.35 -10.43 -17.43
N VAL A 117 -5.54 -10.65 -16.13
CA VAL A 117 -5.91 -9.58 -15.18
C VAL A 117 -4.64 -8.85 -14.77
N PHE A 118 -4.64 -7.52 -14.89
CA PHE A 118 -3.51 -6.68 -14.53
C PHE A 118 -3.82 -5.66 -13.42
N SER A 119 -5.10 -5.51 -13.06
CA SER A 119 -5.54 -4.69 -11.94
C SER A 119 -6.78 -5.30 -11.31
N LEU A 120 -6.84 -5.29 -9.98
CA LEU A 120 -7.94 -5.83 -9.20
C LEU A 120 -8.15 -4.99 -7.94
N ARG A 121 -9.40 -4.85 -7.52
CA ARG A 121 -9.78 -4.10 -6.32
C ARG A 121 -11.04 -4.66 -5.67
N PHE A 122 -11.06 -4.72 -4.34
CA PHE A 122 -12.31 -4.90 -3.60
C PHE A 122 -13.22 -3.68 -3.75
N SER A 123 -14.51 -3.95 -3.84
CA SER A 123 -15.59 -3.00 -3.56
C SER A 123 -15.45 -2.43 -2.15
N SER A 124 -16.09 -1.30 -1.87
CA SER A 124 -15.96 -0.62 -0.58
C SER A 124 -16.46 -1.45 0.61
N ASP A 125 -17.35 -2.41 0.38
CA ASP A 125 -17.92 -3.33 1.38
C ASP A 125 -17.33 -4.75 1.30
N ASP A 126 -16.25 -4.93 0.54
CA ASP A 126 -15.50 -6.18 0.35
C ASP A 126 -16.34 -7.37 -0.20
N LYS A 127 -17.52 -7.14 -0.78
CA LYS A 127 -18.39 -8.21 -1.31
C LYS A 127 -18.15 -8.55 -2.78
N GLU A 128 -17.78 -7.54 -3.55
CA GLU A 128 -17.50 -7.65 -4.98
C GLU A 128 -16.04 -7.33 -5.30
N LEU A 129 -15.57 -7.88 -6.42
CA LEU A 129 -14.25 -7.60 -6.99
C LEU A 129 -14.41 -6.94 -8.35
N ILE A 130 -13.71 -5.82 -8.53
CA ILE A 130 -13.60 -5.14 -9.82
C ILE A 130 -12.23 -5.48 -10.40
N THR A 131 -12.20 -6.02 -11.61
CA THR A 131 -10.97 -6.42 -12.29
C THR A 131 -10.86 -5.77 -13.66
N ALA A 132 -9.66 -5.29 -14.01
CA ALA A 132 -9.31 -4.93 -15.38
C ALA A 132 -8.48 -6.05 -16.00
N TYR A 133 -8.88 -6.49 -17.20
CA TYR A 133 -8.22 -7.57 -17.92
C TYR A 133 -8.02 -7.24 -19.40
N VAL A 134 -7.04 -7.88 -20.01
CA VAL A 134 -6.85 -7.91 -21.47
C VAL A 134 -7.30 -9.28 -21.96
N SER A 135 -8.04 -9.33 -23.07
CA SER A 135 -8.40 -10.56 -23.79
C SER A 135 -7.96 -10.44 -25.25
N THR A 136 -7.53 -11.56 -25.84
CA THR A 136 -7.10 -11.62 -27.25
C THR A 136 -8.24 -11.85 -28.25
N TYR A 137 -9.51 -11.77 -27.81
CA TYR A 137 -10.66 -11.95 -28.69
C TYR A 137 -10.72 -10.88 -29.78
N ILE A 138 -10.44 -11.28 -31.02
CA ILE A 138 -10.66 -10.49 -32.22
C ILE A 138 -11.98 -10.98 -32.84
N PRO A 139 -13.09 -10.22 -32.75
CA PRO A 139 -14.31 -10.58 -33.46
C PRO A 139 -14.04 -10.54 -34.96
N THR A 140 -14.02 -11.70 -35.61
CA THR A 140 -14.12 -11.78 -37.06
C THR A 140 -15.54 -11.39 -37.45
N GLN A 141 -15.70 -10.34 -38.26
CA GLN A 141 -16.98 -10.01 -38.91
C GLN A 141 -17.56 -11.29 -39.53
N PRO A 142 -18.85 -11.61 -39.33
CA PRO A 142 -19.45 -12.74 -40.02
C PRO A 142 -19.33 -12.49 -41.52
N SER A 143 -18.74 -13.44 -42.24
CA SER A 143 -18.78 -13.43 -43.70
C SER A 143 -20.23 -13.69 -44.12
N ASP A 144 -20.94 -12.65 -44.52
CA ASP A 144 -22.23 -12.80 -45.19
C ASP A 144 -22.04 -13.74 -46.40
N LYS A 145 -22.71 -14.89 -46.36
CA LYS A 145 -22.85 -15.83 -47.48
C LYS A 145 -24.29 -15.88 -47.91
#